data_AF-A0A9P5WWF8-F1
#
_entry.id   AF-A0A9P5WWF8-F1
#
_cell.length_a   1.000
_cell.length_b   1.000
_cell.length_c   1.000
_cell.angle_alpha   90.00
_cell.angle_beta   90.00
_cell.angle_gamma   90.00
#
_symmetry.space_group_name_H-M   'P 1'
#
loop_
_entity.id
_entity.type
_entity.pdbx_description
1 polymer ?
#
loop_
_entity_poly.entity_id
_entity_poly.type
_entity_poly.pdbx_seq_one_letter_code
_entity_poly.pdbx_strand_id
1 'polypeptide(L)' 'MRSLSSTMLNRVLSSLDKGDSTHHIASITGLAHSTISRICSKHKLTLSKSVGSCPHKLSLFDIHYSIHLITSHKADN' A
#
# COMPACT_ATOMS: atom_id res chain seq x y z
N MET A 1 19.47 -0.87 10.42
CA MET A 1 19.79 -1.50 9.12
C MET A 1 21.24 -1.21 8.84
N ARG A 2 22.05 -2.22 8.50
CA ARG A 2 23.34 -1.93 7.89
C ARG A 2 23.10 -1.09 6.63
N SER A 3 23.95 -0.09 6.43
CA SER A 3 23.96 0.67 5.18
C SER A 3 24.13 -0.32 4.03
N LEU A 4 23.16 -0.36 3.13
CA LEU A 4 23.28 -1.12 1.89
C LEU A 4 24.20 -0.33 0.96
N SER A 5 25.11 -1.03 0.29
CA SER A 5 25.83 -0.44 -0.83
C SER A 5 24.83 0.12 -1.85
N SER A 6 25.13 1.29 -2.40
CA SER A 6 24.30 1.95 -3.42
C SER A 6 24.05 1.01 -4.61
N THR A 7 25.05 0.22 -5.01
CA THR A 7 24.95 -0.80 -6.06
C THR A 7 23.93 -1.88 -5.73
N MET A 8 23.90 -2.33 -4.47
CA MET A 8 22.96 -3.36 -4.01
C MET A 8 21.54 -2.82 -3.99
N LEU A 9 21.38 -1.58 -3.53
CA LEU A 9 20.09 -0.89 -3.50
C LEU A 9 19.54 -0.70 -4.91
N ASN A 10 20.36 -0.24 -5.85
CA ASN A 10 19.97 -0.08 -7.25
C ASN A 10 19.55 -1.41 -7.89
N ARG A 11 20.26 -2.50 -7.59
CA ARG A 11 19.89 -3.84 -8.10
C ARG A 11 18.52 -4.30 -7.57
N VAL A 12 18.23 -4.05 -6.30
CA VAL A 12 16.91 -4.33 -5.71
C VAL A 12 15.83 -3.47 -6.37
N LEU A 13 16.07 -2.17 -6.55
CA LEU A 13 15.12 -1.26 -7.19
C LEU A 13 14.83 -1.66 -8.64
N SER A 14 15.86 -1.96 -9.43
CA SER A 14 15.68 -2.40 -10.82
C SER A 14 14.89 -3.71 -10.93
N SER A 15 15.04 -4.64 -9.98
CA SER A 15 14.21 -5.85 -9.93
C SER A 15 12.77 -5.56 -9.52
N LEU A 16 12.55 -4.59 -8.61
CA LEU A 16 11.20 -4.16 -8.26
C LEU A 16 10.48 -3.47 -9.42
N ASP A 17 11.19 -2.65 -10.21
CA ASP A 17 10.64 -1.99 -11.39
C ASP A 17 10.27 -3.00 -12.49
N LYS A 18 11.00 -4.13 -12.57
CA LYS A 18 10.65 -5.27 -13.44
C LYS A 18 9.45 -6.08 -12.94
N GLY A 19 9.00 -5.87 -11.70
CA GLY A 19 7.91 -6.63 -11.09
C GLY A 19 8.33 -7.97 -10.49
N ASP A 20 9.63 -8.18 -10.23
CA ASP A 20 10.11 -9.43 -9.62
C ASP A 20 9.50 -9.64 -8.22
N SER A 21 9.21 -10.90 -7.88
CA SER A 21 8.70 -11.22 -6.54
C SER A 21 9.76 -10.96 -5.47
N THR A 22 9.31 -10.58 -4.27
CA THR A 22 10.22 -10.34 -3.12
C THR A 22 11.03 -11.58 -2.73
N HIS A 23 10.48 -12.78 -2.95
CA HIS A 23 11.19 -14.06 -2.78
C HIS A 23 12.30 -14.24 -3.82
N HIS A 24 12.02 -13.92 -5.08
CA HIS A 24 13.03 -13.98 -6.13
C HIS A 24 14.17 -12.99 -5.84
N ILE A 25 13.84 -11.76 -5.47
CA ILE A 25 14.82 -10.72 -5.09
C ILE A 25 15.70 -11.19 -3.92
N ALA A 26 15.10 -11.82 -2.89
CA ALA A 26 15.85 -12.35 -1.76
C ALA A 26 16.87 -13.42 -2.19
N SER A 27 16.48 -14.30 -3.12
CA SER A 27 17.36 -15.35 -3.63
C SER A 27 18.58 -14.81 -4.39
N ILE A 28 18.41 -13.73 -5.18
CA ILE A 28 19.49 -13.16 -6.01
C ILE A 28 20.38 -12.17 -5.27
N THR A 29 19.87 -11.52 -4.21
CA THR A 29 20.62 -10.51 -3.44
C THR A 29 21.11 -11.03 -2.09
N GLY A 30 20.61 -12.18 -1.62
CA GLY A 30 20.89 -12.71 -0.28
C GLY A 30 20.34 -11.85 0.85
N LEU A 31 19.48 -10.88 0.54
CA LEU A 31 18.91 -9.98 1.54
C LEU A 31 17.74 -10.65 2.25
N ALA A 32 17.64 -10.37 3.56
CA ALA A 32 16.49 -10.77 4.34
C ALA A 32 15.21 -10.14 3.77
N HIS A 33 14.12 -10.92 3.78
CA HIS A 33 12.82 -10.47 3.28
C HIS A 33 12.35 -9.16 3.94
N SER A 34 12.59 -9.01 5.25
CA SER A 34 12.31 -7.77 5.99
C SER A 34 13.02 -6.54 5.43
N THR A 35 14.24 -6.72 4.91
CA THR A 35 15.03 -5.64 4.30
C THR A 35 14.42 -5.23 2.97
N ILE A 36 14.09 -6.21 2.13
CA ILE A 36 13.46 -5.98 0.82
C ILE A 36 12.10 -5.32 1.01
N SER A 37 11.26 -5.83 1.92
CA SER A 37 9.94 -5.24 2.20
C SER A 37 10.05 -3.78 2.65
N ARG A 38 11.07 -3.42 3.43
CA ARG A 38 11.27 -2.03 3.86
C ARG A 38 11.74 -1.12 2.71
N ILE A 39 12.55 -1.65 1.79
CA ILE A 39 12.92 -0.94 0.54
C ILE A 39 11.68 -0.74 -0.33
N CYS A 40 10.87 -1.79 -0.52
CA CYS A 40 9.61 -1.71 -1.25
C CYS A 40 8.68 -0.63 -0.68
N SER A 41 8.49 -0.58 0.64
CA SER A 41 7.61 0.44 1.25
C SER A 41 8.14 1.86 1.05
N LYS A 42 9.46 2.06 1.13
CA LYS A 42 10.07 3.37 0.85
C LYS A 42 9.95 3.77 -0.62
N HIS A 43 10.13 2.82 -1.54
CA HIS A 43 9.99 3.06 -2.98
C HIS A 43 8.52 3.19 -3.41
N LYS A 44 7.60 2.49 -2.74
CA LYS A 44 6.15 2.64 -2.96
C LYS A 44 5.60 3.96 -2.44
N LEU A 45 6.23 4.60 -1.44
CA LEU A 45 5.83 5.96 -1.03
C LEU A 45 6.04 6.99 -2.15
N THR A 46 7.01 6.76 -3.04
CA THR A 46 7.22 7.57 -4.25
C THR A 46 6.36 7.13 -5.43
N LEU A 47 5.76 5.95 -5.37
CA LEU A 47 4.84 5.45 -6.39
C LEU A 47 3.44 5.97 -6.05
N SER A 48 2.82 6.73 -6.97
CA SER A 48 1.47 7.28 -6.78
C SER A 48 0.55 6.17 -6.25
N LYS A 49 -0.10 6.43 -5.10
CA LYS A 49 -1.09 5.51 -4.57
C LYS A 49 -2.12 5.27 -5.66
N SER A 50 -2.50 4.02 -5.86
CA SER A 50 -3.69 3.68 -6.63
C SER A 50 -4.80 4.63 -6.19
N VAL A 51 -5.31 5.41 -7.14
CA VAL A 51 -6.52 6.21 -6.97
C VAL A 51 -7.63 5.19 -6.84
N GLY A 52 -7.82 4.66 -5.63
CA GLY A 52 -8.95 3.79 -5.34
C GLY A 52 -10.21 4.49 -5.82
N SER A 53 -11.12 3.76 -6.44
CA SER A 53 -12.42 4.31 -6.79
C SER A 53 -13.13 4.72 -5.50
N CYS A 54 -13.56 5.97 -5.39
CA CYS A 54 -14.55 6.36 -4.40
C CYS A 54 -15.90 5.86 -4.91
N PRO A 55 -16.51 4.82 -4.32
CA PRO A 55 -17.83 4.37 -4.76
C PRO A 55 -18.83 5.46 -4.38
N HIS A 56 -19.16 6.35 -5.32
CA HIS A 56 -19.95 7.56 -5.11
C HIS A 56 -21.46 7.30 -4.95
N LYS A 57 -21.85 6.10 -4.49
CA LYS A 57 -23.27 5.74 -4.36
C LYS A 57 -23.94 6.45 -3.18
N LEU A 58 -23.15 6.89 -2.20
CA LEU A 58 -23.64 7.64 -1.04
C LEU A 58 -23.00 9.03 -1.06
N SER A 59 -23.83 10.05 -1.08
CA SER A 59 -23.43 11.41 -0.80
C SER A 59 -23.15 11.57 0.70
N LEU A 60 -22.46 12.65 1.07
CA LEU A 60 -22.27 13.02 2.48
C LEU A 60 -23.62 13.14 3.21
N PHE A 61 -24.64 13.64 2.50
CA PHE A 61 -26.00 13.75 3.01
C PHE A 61 -26.60 12.38 3.35
N ASP A 62 -26.45 11.39 2.48
CA ASP A 62 -26.96 10.02 2.73
C ASP A 62 -26.28 9.39 3.96
N ILE A 63 -24.99 9.65 4.15
CA ILE A 63 -24.23 9.20 5.33
C ILE A 63 -24.79 9.86 6.60
N HIS A 64 -24.92 11.19 6.61
CA HIS A 64 -25.45 11.92 7.77
C HIS A 64 -26.89 11.52 8.09
N TYR A 65 -27.72 11.33 7.07
CA TYR A 65 -29.10 10.89 7.23
C TYR A 65 -29.18 9.47 7.79
N SER A 66 -28.33 8.55 7.31
CA SER A 66 -28.27 7.18 7.83
C SER A 66 -27.82 7.15 9.29
N ILE A 67 -26.80 7.92 9.64
CA ILE A 67 -26.35 8.09 11.03
C ILE A 67 -27.49 8.61 11.90
N HIS A 68 -28.22 9.62 11.41
CA HIS A 68 -29.37 10.18 12.12
C HIS A 68 -30.49 9.14 12.32
N LEU A 69 -30.85 8.33 11.31
CA LEU A 69 -31.86 7.28 11.46
C LEU A 69 -31.47 6.23 12.50
N ILE A 70 -30.20 5.81 12.49
CA ILE A 70 -29.64 4.84 13.43
C ILE A 70 -29.66 5.40 14.86
N THR A 71 -29.18 6.63 15.06
CA THR A 71 -29.12 7.24 16.40
C THR A 71 -30.50 7.61 16.94
N SER A 72 -31.47 7.85 16.06
CA SER A 72 -32.84 8.19 16.44
C SER A 72 -33.72 6.97 16.71
N HIS A 73 -33.20 5.73 16.56
CA HIS A 73 -33.99 4.49 16.62
C HIS A 73 -35.21 4.51 15.66
N LYS A 74 -35.08 5.23 14.53
CA LYS A 74 -36.11 5.33 13.48
C LYS A 74 -35.86 4.37 12.32
N ALA A 75 -34.85 3.49 12.45
CA ALA A 75 -34.51 2.51 11.45
C ALA A 75 -35.47 1.30 11.43
N ASP A 76 -36.22 1.06 12.52
CA ASP A 76 -37.11 -0.10 12.70
C ASP A 76 -38.61 0.23 12.52
N ASN A 77 -38.98 1.04 11.53
CA ASN A 77 -40.39 1.29 11.22
C ASN A 77 -40.74 1.10 9.75
#